data_AF-A0A0W4ZJL9-F1
#
_entry.id   AF-A0A0W4ZJL9-F1
#
_cell.length_a   1.000
_cell.length_b   1.000
_cell.length_c   1.000
_cell.angle_alpha   90.00
_cell.angle_beta   90.00
_cell.angle_gamma   90.00
#
_symmetry.space_group_name_H-M   'P 1'
#
loop_
_entity.id
_entity.type
_entity.pdbx_description
1 polymer ?
#
loop_
_entity_poly.entity_id
_entity_poly.type
_entity_poly.pdbx_seq_one_letter_code
_entity_poly.pdbx_strand_id
1 'polypeptide(L)'
;MHNINQTTFLSAIQMLNLEQLHSEISMLNNSIKHLIRSNNDLKEYTQEAWAEETIKENEQVIIRQKEKIEMISKEIEKRNALKDNNTYILSSKDV
;
A
#
# COMPACT_ATOMS: atom_id res chain seq x y z
N MET A 1 -19.34 6.86 0.26
CA MET A 1 -18.98 6.71 1.70
C MET A 1 -17.47 6.61 1.79
N HIS A 2 -16.78 7.63 2.30
CA HIS A 2 -15.36 7.51 2.66
C HIS A 2 -15.30 6.54 3.85
N ASN A 3 -14.68 5.38 3.67
CA ASN A 3 -14.55 4.37 4.72
C ASN A 3 -13.65 4.97 5.81
N ILE A 4 -14.12 5.01 7.07
CA ILE A 4 -13.41 5.60 8.21
C ILE A 4 -11.95 5.09 8.29
N ASN A 5 -11.70 3.85 7.83
CA ASN A 5 -10.37 3.25 7.72
C ASN A 5 -9.42 4.00 6.74
N GLN A 6 -9.92 4.45 5.58
CA GLN A 6 -9.10 5.15 4.57
C GLN A 6 -8.65 6.52 5.06
N THR A 7 -9.54 7.28 5.70
CA THR A 7 -9.18 8.61 6.25
C THR A 7 -8.12 8.48 7.35
N THR A 8 -8.28 7.53 8.27
CA THR A 8 -7.27 7.27 9.31
C THR A 8 -5.93 6.83 8.71
N PHE A 9 -5.95 5.99 7.67
CA PHE A 9 -4.73 5.54 7.00
C PHE A 9 -3.99 6.68 6.30
N LEU A 10 -4.71 7.57 5.60
CA LEU A 10 -4.12 8.74 4.96
C LEU A 10 -3.44 9.68 5.97
N SER A 11 -4.08 9.92 7.12
CA SER A 11 -3.46 10.70 8.19
C SER A 11 -2.21 10.02 8.76
N ALA A 12 -2.23 8.69 8.90
CA ALA A 12 -1.08 7.95 9.41
C ALA A 12 0.13 8.04 8.46
N ILE A 13 -0.05 7.85 7.15
CA ILE A 13 1.08 7.90 6.19
C ILE A 13 1.68 9.31 6.07
N GLN A 14 0.91 10.36 6.31
CA GLN A 14 1.43 11.74 6.35
C GLN A 14 2.41 11.98 7.51
N MET A 15 2.31 11.19 8.60
CA MET A 15 3.20 11.29 9.76
C MET A 15 4.50 10.49 9.61
N LEU A 16 4.56 9.56 8.65
CA LEU A 16 5.74 8.72 8.41
C LEU A 16 6.81 9.45 7.60
N ASN A 17 8.08 9.12 7.79
CA ASN A 17 9.18 9.55 6.92
C ASN A 17 9.29 8.66 5.65
N LEU A 18 10.14 9.03 4.68
CA LEU A 18 10.25 8.28 3.41
C LEU A 18 10.68 6.82 3.59
N GLU A 19 11.62 6.55 4.49
CA GLU A 19 12.08 5.19 4.77
C GLU A 19 10.96 4.33 5.35
N GLN A 20 10.19 4.87 6.30
CA GLN A 20 9.03 4.21 6.89
C GLN A 20 7.94 3.94 5.84
N LEU A 21 7.71 4.85 4.89
CA LEU A 21 6.76 4.62 3.79
C LEU A 21 7.20 3.47 2.88
N HIS A 22 8.48 3.38 2.54
CA HIS A 22 9.02 2.25 1.77
C HIS A 22 8.94 0.94 2.56
N SER A 23 9.20 0.97 3.87
CA SER A 23 9.05 -0.18 4.77
C SER A 23 7.61 -0.68 4.77
N GLU A 24 6.63 0.22 4.88
CA GLU A 24 5.21 -0.14 4.86
C GLU A 24 4.80 -0.78 3.51
N ILE A 25 5.27 -0.26 2.38
CA ILE A 25 5.08 -0.90 1.06
C ILE A 25 5.66 -2.33 1.06
N SER A 26 6.85 -2.52 1.61
CA SER A 26 7.49 -3.85 1.68
C SER A 26 6.66 -4.82 2.51
N MET A 27 6.18 -4.38 3.68
CA MET A 27 5.32 -5.17 4.55
C MET A 27 4.01 -5.57 3.88
N LEU A 28 3.33 -4.62 3.22
CA LEU A 28 2.10 -4.89 2.47
C LEU A 28 2.33 -5.89 1.33
N ASN A 29 3.42 -5.74 0.56
CA ASN A 29 3.77 -6.69 -0.50
C ASN A 29 4.05 -8.10 0.03
N ASN A 30 4.73 -8.22 1.16
CA ASN A 30 4.96 -9.52 1.81
C ASN A 30 3.63 -10.16 2.24
N SER A 31 2.74 -9.38 2.85
CA SER A 31 1.40 -9.86 3.20
C SER A 31 0.60 -10.34 1.98
N ILE A 32 0.61 -9.57 0.89
CA ILE A 32 -0.05 -9.97 -0.37
C ILE A 32 0.54 -11.29 -0.90
N LYS A 33 1.87 -11.42 -0.90
CA LYS A 33 2.55 -12.65 -1.36
C LYS A 33 2.11 -13.87 -0.54
N HIS A 34 2.00 -13.72 0.78
CA HIS A 34 1.53 -14.80 1.65
C HIS A 34 0.07 -15.17 1.38
N LEU A 35 -0.82 -14.19 1.17
CA LEU A 35 -2.22 -14.44 0.85
C LEU A 35 -2.39 -15.13 -0.50
N ILE A 36 -1.65 -14.70 -1.52
CA ILE A 36 -1.68 -15.34 -2.84
C ILE A 36 -1.23 -16.80 -2.75
N ARG A 37 -0.15 -17.07 -2.01
CA ARG A 37 0.31 -18.45 -1.77
C ARG A 37 -0.76 -19.27 -1.05
N SER A 38 -1.32 -18.75 0.04
CA SER A 38 -2.38 -19.43 0.78
C SER A 38 -3.59 -19.74 -0.10
N ASN A 39 -3.98 -18.83 -0.99
CA ASN A 39 -5.10 -19.06 -1.91
C ASN A 39 -4.78 -20.16 -2.93
N ASN A 40 -3.54 -20.23 -3.41
CA ASN A 40 -3.12 -21.30 -4.32
C ASN A 40 -3.11 -22.65 -3.60
N ASP A 41 -2.58 -22.70 -2.38
CA ASP A 41 -2.57 -23.92 -1.56
C ASP A 41 -4.00 -24.39 -1.28
N LEU A 42 -4.93 -23.49 -0.92
CA LEU A 42 -6.34 -23.84 -0.72
C LEU A 42 -6.99 -24.40 -1.99
N LYS A 43 -6.74 -23.80 -3.16
CA LYS A 43 -7.25 -24.28 -4.45
C LYS A 43 -6.69 -25.65 -4.85
N GLU A 44 -5.46 -25.95 -4.44
CA GLU A 44 -4.79 -27.22 -4.75
C GLU A 44 -5.30 -28.36 -3.85
N TYR A 45 -5.48 -28.10 -2.55
CA TYR A 45 -5.71 -29.16 -1.56
C TYR A 45 -7.17 -29.37 -1.17
N THR A 46 -8.10 -28.47 -1.51
CA THR A 46 -9.51 -28.63 -1.17
C THR A 46 -10.47 -27.94 -2.15
N GLN A 47 -11.68 -28.50 -2.28
CA GLN A 47 -12.80 -27.91 -3.04
C GLN A 47 -14.00 -27.63 -2.12
N GLU A 48 -13.78 -27.64 -0.81
CA GLU A 48 -14.85 -27.41 0.16
C GLU A 48 -15.31 -25.94 0.14
N ALA A 49 -16.60 -25.71 0.39
CA ALA A 49 -17.19 -24.39 0.30
C ALA A 49 -16.53 -23.36 1.24
N TRP A 50 -16.05 -23.78 2.41
CA TRP A 50 -15.34 -22.91 3.35
C TRP A 50 -14.01 -22.40 2.76
N ALA A 51 -13.36 -23.19 1.90
CA ALA A 51 -12.11 -22.80 1.26
C ALA A 51 -12.36 -21.74 0.20
N GLU A 52 -13.46 -21.87 -0.57
CA GLU A 52 -13.88 -20.85 -1.53
C GLU A 52 -14.23 -19.53 -0.83
N GLU A 53 -14.93 -19.58 0.30
CA GLU A 53 -15.24 -18.41 1.12
C GLU A 53 -13.96 -17.75 1.66
N THR A 54 -13.03 -18.54 2.20
CA THR A 54 -11.74 -18.07 2.69
C THR A 54 -10.92 -17.38 1.57
N ILE A 55 -10.90 -17.97 0.37
CA ILE A 55 -10.22 -17.38 -0.79
C ILE A 55 -10.83 -16.02 -1.15
N LYS A 56 -12.16 -15.92 -1.19
CA LYS A 56 -12.86 -14.65 -1.48
C LYS A 56 -12.52 -13.59 -0.43
N GLU A 57 -12.49 -13.94 0.84
CA GLU A 57 -12.10 -13.02 1.91
C GLU A 57 -10.65 -12.54 1.75
N ASN A 58 -9.72 -13.46 1.48
CA ASN A 58 -8.31 -13.14 1.20
C ASN A 58 -8.16 -12.22 -0.01
N GLU A 59 -8.93 -12.44 -1.08
CA GLU A 59 -8.93 -11.58 -2.26
C GLU A 59 -9.39 -10.15 -1.92
N GLN A 60 -10.40 -9.99 -1.05
CA GLN A 60 -10.81 -8.67 -0.56
C GLN A 60 -9.74 -8.00 0.29
N VAL A 61 -8.98 -8.76 1.09
CA VAL A 61 -7.82 -8.23 1.83
C VAL A 61 -6.72 -7.78 0.88
N ILE A 62 -6.40 -8.57 -0.15
CA ILE A 62 -5.41 -8.21 -1.18
C ILE A 62 -5.79 -6.90 -1.87
N ILE A 63 -7.05 -6.73 -2.26
CA ILE A 63 -7.54 -5.49 -2.90
C ILE A 63 -7.28 -4.28 -1.99
N ARG A 64 -7.69 -4.36 -0.72
CA ARG A 64 -7.49 -3.26 0.25
C ARG A 64 -6.01 -2.97 0.50
N GLN A 65 -5.15 -3.99 0.52
CA GLN A 65 -3.71 -3.79 0.67
C GLN A 65 -3.09 -3.11 -0.57
N LYS A 66 -3.56 -3.43 -1.78
CA LYS A 66 -3.15 -2.73 -3.02
C LYS A 66 -3.59 -1.27 -3.01
N GLU A 67 -4.81 -0.97 -2.57
CA GLU A 67 -5.28 0.41 -2.40
C GLU A 67 -4.38 1.20 -1.43
N LYS A 68 -3.97 0.58 -0.32
CA LYS A 68 -3.03 1.19 0.64
C LYS A 68 -1.66 1.46 0.02
N ILE A 69 -1.12 0.53 -0.76
CA ILE A 69 0.13 0.73 -1.51
C ILE A 69 -0.01 1.93 -2.45
N GLU A 70 -1.12 2.04 -3.18
CA GLU A 70 -1.37 3.18 -4.08
C GLU A 70 -1.38 4.52 -3.31
N MET A 71 -2.01 4.58 -2.15
CA MET A 71 -2.02 5.78 -1.30
C MET A 71 -0.61 6.15 -0.82
N ILE A 72 0.21 5.18 -0.42
CA ILE A 72 1.59 5.41 -0.01
C ILE A 72 2.43 5.91 -1.19
N SER A 73 2.32 5.27 -2.36
CA SER A 73 3.06 5.66 -3.57
C SER A 73 2.76 7.10 -3.97
N LYS A 74 1.48 7.52 -3.94
CA LYS A 74 1.09 8.91 -4.21
C LYS A 74 1.71 9.91 -3.23
N GLU A 75 1.81 9.55 -1.95
CA GLU A 75 2.46 10.41 -0.95
C GLU A 75 3.98 10.49 -1.16
N ILE A 76 4.64 9.40 -1.54
CA ILE A 76 6.07 9.41 -1.91
C ILE A 76 6.30 10.30 -3.14
N GLU A 77 5.51 10.12 -4.21
CA GLU A 77 5.58 10.93 -5.43
C GLU A 77 5.40 12.42 -5.14
N LYS A 78 4.39 12.78 -4.33
CA LYS A 78 4.16 14.15 -3.89
C LYS A 78 5.38 14.74 -3.17
N ARG A 79 6.01 13.98 -2.27
CA ARG A 79 7.20 14.45 -1.53
C ARG A 79 8.41 14.64 -2.44
N ASN A 80 8.61 13.74 -3.39
CA ASN A 80 9.68 13.86 -4.37
C ASN A 80 9.49 15.09 -5.26
N ALA A 81 8.29 15.32 -5.77
CA ALA A 81 7.97 16.50 -6.58
C ALA A 81 8.21 17.82 -5.82
N LEU A 82 7.90 17.87 -4.51
CA LEU A 82 8.18 19.04 -3.67
C LEU A 82 9.69 19.27 -3.47
N LYS A 83 10.46 18.19 -3.31
CA LYS A 83 11.93 18.26 -3.17
C LYS A 83 12.58 18.79 -4.45
N ASP A 84 12.13 18.32 -5.61
CA ASP A 84 12.66 18.74 -6.90
C ASP A 84 12.38 20.22 -7.14
N ASN A 85 11.14 20.67 -6.91
CA ASN A 85 10.76 22.08 -7.02
C ASN A 85 11.57 23.00 -6.08
N ASN A 86 11.86 22.56 -4.85
CA ASN A 86 12.66 23.34 -3.91
C ASN A 86 14.14 23.42 -4.33
N THR A 87 14.66 22.36 -4.97
CA THR A 87 16.02 22.34 -5.52
C THR A 87 16.18 23.36 -6.65
N TYR A 88 15.18 23.49 -7.53
CA TYR A 88 15.18 24.50 -8.60
C TYR A 88 15.09 25.95 -8.09
N ILE A 89 14.33 26.21 -7.03
CA ILE A 89 14.20 27.58 -6.48
C ILE A 89 15.49 28.04 -5.81
N LEU A 90 16.21 27.14 -5.11
CA LEU A 90 17.48 27.48 -4.47
C LEU A 90 18.60 27.69 -5.49
N SER A 91 18.66 26.90 -6.58
CA SER A 91 19.67 27.12 -7.64
C SER A 91 19.41 28.37 -8.48
N SER A 92 18.20 28.94 -8.43
CA SER A 92 17.80 30.10 -9.24
C SER A 92 17.92 31.44 -8.49
N LYS A 93 18.37 31.43 -7.23
CA LYS A 93 18.59 32.65 -6.41
C LYS A 93 20.04 33.11 -6.33
N ASP A 94 20.97 32.37 -6.93
CA ASP A 94 22.41 32.65 -6.92
C ASP A 94 22.94 33.20 -8.27
N VAL A 95 22.10 33.88 -9.07
CA VAL A 95 22.49 34.56 -10.32
C VAL A 95 22.09 36.03 -10.30
#